data_AF-A0A930KC13-F1
#
_entry.id   AF-A0A930KC13-F1
#
_cell.length_a   1.000
_cell.length_b   1.000
_cell.length_c   1.000
_cell.angle_alpha   90.00
_cell.angle_beta   90.00
_cell.angle_gamma   90.00
#
_symmetry.space_group_name_H-M   'P 1'
#
loop_
_entity.id
_entity.type
_entity.pdbx_description
1 polymer ?
#
loop_
_entity_poly.entity_id
_entity_poly.type
_entity_poly.pdbx_seq_one_letter_code
_entity_poly.pdbx_strand_id
1 'polypeptide(L)'
;MRVKKLLVIALLALPMMGMAQSSYEQIGESANITQFENKQNSAAYQQWLSQYEECGRQINAISEQYQREVEKRGYPKKKTVKAKMALVNQYISLLQQQRDSPELNQGVDLDKVNSKITMWQEQLEGLAALLKKI
;
A
#
# COMPACT_ATOMS: atom_id res chain seq x y z
N MET A 1 20.58 38.91 -15.91
CA MET A 1 20.32 37.84 -14.92
C MET A 1 18.87 37.42 -14.96
N ARG A 2 18.55 36.17 -15.32
CA ARG A 2 17.32 35.48 -14.88
C ARG A 2 17.64 33.99 -14.80
N VAL A 3 18.01 33.55 -13.60
CA VAL A 3 18.31 32.15 -13.28
C VAL A 3 16.99 31.38 -13.36
N LYS A 4 16.82 30.51 -14.36
CA LYS A 4 15.66 29.62 -14.45
C LYS A 4 15.91 28.45 -13.50
N LYS A 5 15.06 28.36 -12.48
CA LYS A 5 15.12 27.39 -11.40
C LYS A 5 14.99 25.97 -11.95
N LEU A 6 15.99 25.14 -11.66
CA LEU A 6 15.97 23.70 -11.79
C LEU A 6 14.82 23.13 -10.94
N LEU A 7 13.85 22.48 -11.57
CA LEU A 7 12.90 21.61 -10.87
C LEU A 7 13.43 20.17 -10.98
N VAL A 8 14.05 19.72 -9.91
CA VAL A 8 14.43 18.32 -9.70
C VAL A 8 13.15 17.51 -9.54
N ILE A 9 12.80 16.73 -10.54
CA ILE A 9 11.73 15.73 -10.47
C ILE A 9 12.29 14.56 -9.66
N ALA A 10 11.87 14.44 -8.41
CA ALA A 10 12.14 13.26 -7.60
C ALA A 10 11.40 12.06 -8.23
N LEU A 11 12.16 11.21 -8.90
CA LEU A 11 11.72 9.90 -9.39
C LEU A 11 11.40 9.03 -8.15
N LEU A 12 10.12 8.82 -7.84
CA LEU A 12 9.71 7.74 -6.94
C LEU A 12 9.71 6.44 -7.74
N ALA A 13 10.90 5.93 -8.03
CA ALA A 13 11.08 4.57 -8.48
C ALA A 13 10.79 3.63 -7.30
N LEU A 14 9.60 3.02 -7.31
CA LEU A 14 9.31 1.88 -6.45
C LEU A 14 10.25 0.73 -6.90
N PRO A 15 11.12 0.19 -6.03
CA PRO A 15 12.00 -0.90 -6.42
C PRO A 15 11.17 -2.15 -6.76
N MET A 16 11.30 -2.61 -8.00
CA MET A 16 10.81 -3.91 -8.43
C MET A 16 11.82 -5.00 -8.03
N MET A 17 11.30 -5.96 -7.26
CA MET A 17 11.76 -7.34 -7.02
C MET A 17 13.11 -7.59 -6.31
N GLY A 18 13.00 -8.38 -5.24
CA GLY A 18 14.06 -9.26 -4.75
C GLY A 18 13.39 -10.47 -4.07
N MET A 19 13.13 -11.54 -4.84
CA MET A 19 12.73 -12.83 -4.28
C MET A 19 13.96 -13.46 -3.63
N ALA A 20 14.16 -13.23 -2.34
CA ALA A 20 15.12 -13.99 -1.57
C ALA A 20 14.49 -15.35 -1.22
N GLN A 21 14.83 -16.39 -1.98
CA GLN A 21 14.67 -17.77 -1.51
C GLN A 21 15.65 -17.97 -0.35
N SER A 22 15.16 -17.87 0.89
CA SER A 22 15.88 -18.35 2.07
C SER A 22 15.50 -19.80 2.32
N SER A 23 16.49 -20.68 2.30
CA SER A 23 16.36 -22.10 2.66
C SER A 23 15.89 -22.21 4.11
N TYR A 24 14.83 -22.99 4.36
CA TYR A 24 14.31 -23.23 5.71
C TYR A 24 14.99 -24.48 6.27
N GLU A 25 15.88 -24.32 7.24
CA GLU A 25 16.31 -25.45 8.06
C GLU A 25 15.14 -25.90 8.95
N GLN A 26 14.88 -27.20 8.90
CA GLN A 26 13.79 -27.88 9.58
C GLN A 26 14.12 -28.04 11.06
N ILE A 27 13.46 -27.29 11.95
CA ILE A 27 13.50 -27.55 13.39
C ILE A 27 12.07 -27.52 13.97
N GLY A 28 11.53 -28.73 14.20
CA GLY A 28 10.47 -29.08 15.16
C GLY A 28 9.34 -28.09 15.43
N GLU A 29 8.40 -27.89 14.49
CA GLU A 29 7.34 -26.88 14.61
C GLU A 29 5.94 -27.36 14.16
N SER A 30 5.68 -28.67 14.16
CA SER A 30 4.44 -29.22 13.59
C SER A 30 3.15 -28.73 14.25
N ALA A 31 3.15 -28.39 15.54
CA ALA A 31 1.95 -27.86 16.22
C ALA A 31 1.69 -26.36 15.91
N ASN A 32 2.75 -25.55 15.73
CA ASN A 32 2.62 -24.11 15.49
C ASN A 32 2.25 -23.82 14.02
N ILE A 33 2.88 -24.54 13.08
CA ILE A 33 2.59 -24.43 11.64
C ILE A 33 1.13 -24.80 11.35
N THR A 34 0.62 -25.91 11.91
CA THR A 34 -0.75 -26.38 11.66
C THR A 34 -1.81 -25.41 12.19
N GLN A 35 -1.52 -24.69 13.28
CA GLN A 35 -2.42 -23.70 13.88
C GLN A 35 -2.39 -22.35 13.15
N PHE A 36 -1.25 -21.97 12.58
CA PHE A 36 -1.11 -20.78 11.74
C PHE A 36 -1.80 -20.95 10.37
N GLU A 37 -1.57 -22.08 9.70
CA GLU A 37 -2.24 -22.42 8.42
C GLU A 37 -3.77 -22.53 8.57
N ASN A 38 -4.26 -23.11 9.67
CA ASN A 38 -5.70 -23.19 9.92
C ASN A 38 -6.38 -21.81 10.07
N LYS A 39 -5.65 -20.79 10.52
CA LYS A 39 -6.22 -19.45 10.81
C LYS A 39 -6.13 -18.49 9.63
N GLN A 40 -5.13 -18.62 8.76
CA GLN A 40 -5.18 -18.04 7.41
C GLN A 40 -6.35 -18.61 6.59
N ASN A 41 -6.85 -19.80 6.94
CA ASN A 41 -8.07 -20.37 6.37
C ASN A 41 -9.38 -19.86 7.00
N SER A 42 -9.32 -18.91 7.93
CA SER A 42 -10.54 -18.31 8.52
C SER A 42 -11.30 -17.48 7.48
N ALA A 43 -12.63 -17.54 7.52
CA ALA A 43 -13.47 -16.76 6.61
C ALA A 43 -13.23 -15.24 6.74
N ALA A 44 -12.98 -14.76 7.96
CA ALA A 44 -12.66 -13.37 8.23
C ALA A 44 -11.34 -12.93 7.57
N TYR A 45 -10.29 -13.75 7.66
CA TYR A 45 -9.01 -13.48 7.00
C TYR A 45 -9.14 -13.50 5.47
N GLN A 46 -9.83 -14.49 4.91
CA GLN A 46 -10.05 -14.59 3.45
C GLN A 46 -10.85 -13.40 2.91
N GLN A 47 -11.87 -12.96 3.64
CA GLN A 47 -12.63 -11.77 3.27
C GLN A 47 -11.76 -10.51 3.33
N TRP A 48 -11.00 -10.32 4.40
CA TRP A 48 -10.07 -9.19 4.53
C TRP A 48 -9.01 -9.21 3.41
N LEU A 49 -8.42 -10.37 3.13
CA LEU A 49 -7.40 -10.53 2.09
C LEU A 49 -7.94 -10.16 0.71
N SER A 50 -9.14 -10.63 0.36
CA SER A 50 -9.81 -10.28 -0.89
C SER A 50 -10.03 -8.77 -1.04
N GLN A 51 -10.46 -8.10 0.03
CA GLN A 51 -10.63 -6.64 0.04
C GLN A 51 -9.30 -5.89 -0.08
N TYR A 52 -8.26 -6.37 0.62
CA TYR A 52 -6.92 -5.81 0.60
C TYR A 52 -6.27 -5.90 -0.78
N GLU A 53 -6.36 -7.07 -1.43
CA GLU A 53 -5.84 -7.27 -2.78
C GLU A 53 -6.61 -6.46 -3.82
N GLU A 54 -7.94 -6.43 -3.75
CA GLU A 54 -8.75 -5.64 -4.67
C GLU A 54 -8.47 -4.14 -4.53
N CYS A 55 -8.38 -3.64 -3.31
CA CYS A 55 -8.01 -2.25 -3.06
C CYS A 55 -6.62 -1.93 -3.65
N GLY A 56 -5.64 -2.83 -3.46
CA GLY A 56 -4.31 -2.72 -4.06
C GLY A 56 -4.35 -2.68 -5.60
N ARG A 57 -5.13 -3.54 -6.25
CA ARG A 57 -5.33 -3.53 -7.70
C ARG A 57 -5.95 -2.21 -8.18
N GLN A 58 -6.95 -1.70 -7.48
CA GLN A 58 -7.60 -0.43 -7.81
C GLN A 58 -6.64 0.75 -7.65
N ILE A 59 -5.78 0.74 -6.62
CA ILE A 59 -4.70 1.73 -6.45
C ILE A 59 -3.74 1.69 -7.65
N ASN A 60 -3.36 0.51 -8.13
CA ASN A 60 -2.49 0.39 -9.29
C ASN A 60 -3.16 0.97 -10.55
N ALA A 61 -4.43 0.60 -10.81
CA ALA A 61 -5.18 1.08 -11.96
C ALA A 61 -5.36 2.61 -11.98
N ILE A 62 -5.73 3.22 -10.84
CA ILE A 62 -5.85 4.69 -10.75
C ILE A 62 -4.49 5.38 -10.85
N SER A 63 -3.41 4.71 -10.42
CA SER A 63 -2.04 5.24 -10.53
C SER A 63 -1.58 5.29 -11.98
N GLU A 64 -1.91 4.29 -12.79
CA GLU A 64 -1.67 4.35 -14.23
C GLU A 64 -2.45 5.48 -14.90
N GLN A 65 -3.74 5.66 -14.54
CA GLN A 65 -4.53 6.77 -15.07
C GLN A 65 -3.92 8.11 -14.66
N TYR A 66 -3.54 8.25 -13.39
CA TYR A 66 -2.86 9.43 -12.86
C TYR A 66 -1.61 9.74 -13.70
N GLN A 67 -0.77 8.74 -13.97
CA GLN A 67 0.47 8.90 -14.72
C GLN A 67 0.21 9.32 -16.17
N ARG A 68 -0.73 8.66 -16.86
CA ARG A 68 -1.16 9.05 -18.21
C ARG A 68 -1.67 10.50 -18.27
N GLU A 69 -2.37 10.95 -17.22
CA GLU A 69 -2.84 12.33 -17.14
C GLU A 69 -1.70 13.33 -16.95
N VAL A 70 -0.74 13.01 -16.07
CA VAL A 70 0.48 13.80 -15.86
C VAL A 70 1.30 13.90 -17.14
N GLU A 71 1.54 12.80 -17.85
CA GLU A 71 2.28 12.79 -19.11
C GLU A 71 1.61 13.64 -20.19
N LYS A 72 0.27 13.60 -20.25
CA LYS A 72 -0.50 14.33 -21.26
C LYS A 72 -0.56 15.85 -21.03
N ARG A 73 -0.64 16.32 -19.78
CA ARG A 73 -0.90 17.75 -19.48
C ARG A 73 0.03 18.38 -18.44
N GLY A 74 0.94 17.62 -17.85
CA GLY A 74 1.83 18.01 -16.76
C GLY A 74 1.25 17.84 -15.34
N TYR A 75 -0.04 17.50 -15.20
CA TYR A 75 -0.69 17.33 -13.89
C TYR A 75 -1.89 16.35 -13.96
N PRO A 76 -2.23 15.65 -12.86
CA PRO A 76 -3.41 14.76 -12.83
C PRO A 76 -4.71 15.56 -12.76
N LYS A 77 -5.85 14.97 -13.16
CA LYS A 77 -7.15 15.61 -12.92
C LYS A 77 -7.50 15.57 -11.42
N LYS A 78 -8.19 16.61 -10.93
CA LYS A 78 -8.75 16.66 -9.57
C LYS A 78 -9.55 15.41 -9.19
N LYS A 79 -10.40 14.94 -10.12
CA LYS A 79 -11.22 13.73 -9.89
C LYS A 79 -10.37 12.47 -9.69
N THR A 80 -9.28 12.33 -10.43
CA THR A 80 -8.35 11.20 -10.33
C THR A 80 -7.59 11.24 -9.00
N VAL A 81 -7.14 12.43 -8.58
CA VAL A 81 -6.51 12.63 -7.27
C VAL A 81 -7.46 12.26 -6.14
N LYS A 82 -8.72 12.76 -6.17
CA LYS A 82 -9.74 12.41 -5.16
C LYS A 82 -10.04 10.91 -5.10
N ALA A 83 -10.17 10.26 -6.26
CA ALA A 83 -10.39 8.82 -6.33
C ALA A 83 -9.20 8.05 -5.73
N LYS A 84 -7.96 8.43 -6.08
CA LYS A 84 -6.76 7.83 -5.50
C LYS A 84 -6.67 8.03 -3.98
N MET A 85 -7.01 9.22 -3.47
CA MET A 85 -7.08 9.48 -2.03
C MET A 85 -8.10 8.58 -1.32
N ALA A 86 -9.27 8.35 -1.91
CA ALA A 86 -10.28 7.47 -1.33
C ALA A 86 -9.77 6.02 -1.22
N LEU A 87 -9.11 5.53 -2.27
CA LEU A 87 -8.51 4.19 -2.27
C LEU A 87 -7.35 4.06 -1.27
N VAL A 88 -6.47 5.07 -1.18
CA VAL A 88 -5.39 5.10 -0.17
C VAL A 88 -5.96 5.10 1.24
N ASN A 89 -7.00 5.88 1.52
CA ASN A 89 -7.69 5.85 2.81
C ASN A 89 -8.25 4.45 3.12
N GLN A 90 -8.94 3.82 2.16
CA GLN A 90 -9.47 2.48 2.33
C GLN A 90 -8.35 1.46 2.63
N TYR A 91 -7.23 1.56 1.93
CA TYR A 91 -6.07 0.68 2.15
C TYR A 91 -5.46 0.87 3.55
N ILE A 92 -5.34 2.11 4.02
CA ILE A 92 -4.93 2.40 5.41
C ILE A 92 -5.91 1.76 6.40
N SER A 93 -7.21 1.89 6.19
CA SER A 93 -8.22 1.27 7.05
C SER A 93 -8.09 -0.25 7.10
N LEU A 94 -7.76 -0.90 5.97
CA LEU A 94 -7.53 -2.36 5.91
C LEU A 94 -6.26 -2.77 6.67
N LEU A 95 -5.18 -1.97 6.60
CA LEU A 95 -3.98 -2.20 7.39
C LEU A 95 -4.23 -1.99 8.90
N GLN A 96 -5.02 -0.98 9.26
CA GLN A 96 -5.45 -0.75 10.64
C GLN A 96 -6.31 -1.92 11.14
N GLN A 97 -7.23 -2.41 10.33
CA GLN A 97 -8.03 -3.61 10.64
C GLN A 97 -7.12 -4.82 10.87
N GLN A 98 -6.10 -5.02 10.03
CA GLN A 98 -5.13 -6.09 10.23
C GLN A 98 -4.41 -5.96 11.57
N ARG A 99 -3.92 -4.75 11.90
CA ARG A 99 -3.19 -4.45 13.13
C ARG A 99 -4.06 -4.66 14.37
N ASP A 100 -5.29 -4.16 14.34
CA ASP A 100 -6.16 -4.02 15.50
C ASP A 100 -7.00 -5.29 15.77
N SER A 101 -7.11 -6.20 14.79
CA SER A 101 -7.87 -7.44 14.93
C SER A 101 -7.00 -8.63 15.36
N PRO A 102 -7.28 -9.26 16.52
CA PRO A 102 -6.62 -10.50 16.94
C PRO A 102 -6.79 -11.66 15.95
N GLU A 103 -7.79 -11.61 15.07
CA GLU A 103 -8.00 -12.63 14.05
C GLU A 103 -7.08 -12.45 12.84
N LEU A 104 -6.57 -11.23 12.62
CA LEU A 104 -5.79 -10.85 11.44
C LEU A 104 -4.31 -10.57 11.75
N ASN A 105 -3.94 -10.31 13.01
CA ASN A 105 -2.58 -9.96 13.41
C ASN A 105 -1.74 -11.12 13.98
N GLN A 106 -2.25 -12.35 13.99
CA GLN A 106 -1.51 -13.49 14.55
C GLN A 106 -0.27 -13.77 13.70
N GLY A 107 0.91 -13.77 14.31
CA GLY A 107 2.19 -13.94 13.62
C GLY A 107 2.53 -12.79 12.65
N VAL A 108 1.82 -11.66 12.74
CA VAL A 108 2.11 -10.47 11.95
C VAL A 108 3.08 -9.57 12.70
N ASP A 109 4.11 -9.12 12.01
CA ASP A 109 5.01 -8.07 12.48
C ASP A 109 4.28 -6.72 12.48
N LEU A 110 3.81 -6.31 13.66
CA LEU A 110 3.02 -5.09 13.84
C LEU A 110 3.82 -3.82 13.52
N ASP A 111 5.13 -3.82 13.73
CA ASP A 111 5.99 -2.68 13.43
C ASP A 111 6.08 -2.46 11.92
N LYS A 112 6.13 -3.54 11.13
CA LYS A 112 6.02 -3.45 9.66
C LYS A 112 4.65 -2.94 9.20
N VAL A 113 3.57 -3.39 9.84
CA VAL A 113 2.21 -2.89 9.52
C VAL A 113 2.10 -1.39 9.84
N ASN A 114 2.59 -0.97 11.01
CA ASN A 114 2.62 0.44 11.40
C ASN A 114 3.47 1.29 10.44
N SER A 115 4.65 0.81 10.04
CA SER A 115 5.51 1.49 9.07
C SER A 115 4.80 1.66 7.72
N LYS A 116 4.07 0.64 7.26
CA LYS A 116 3.25 0.75 6.03
C LYS A 116 2.12 1.76 6.18
N ILE A 117 1.42 1.78 7.33
CA ILE A 117 0.37 2.76 7.61
C ILE A 117 0.95 4.18 7.52
N THR A 118 2.07 4.44 8.18
CA THR A 118 2.75 5.76 8.14
C THR A 118 3.09 6.18 6.71
N MET A 119 3.73 5.30 5.94
CA MET A 119 4.05 5.58 4.53
C MET A 119 2.81 5.93 3.70
N TRP A 120 1.70 5.21 3.87
CA TRP A 120 0.46 5.50 3.14
C TRP A 120 -0.23 6.78 3.62
N GLN A 121 -0.12 7.12 4.91
CA GLN A 121 -0.60 8.40 5.44
C GLN A 121 0.19 9.57 4.84
N GLU A 122 1.51 9.46 4.73
CA GLU A 122 2.36 10.47 4.07
C GLU A 122 1.98 10.64 2.58
N GLN A 123 1.71 9.52 1.87
CA GLN A 123 1.20 9.57 0.49
C GLN A 123 -0.14 10.31 0.41
N LEU A 124 -1.05 10.06 1.35
CA LEU A 124 -2.35 10.73 1.41
C LEU A 124 -2.21 12.24 1.65
N GLU A 125 -1.30 12.65 2.54
CA GLU A 125 -0.97 14.05 2.79
C GLU A 125 -0.40 14.73 1.54
N GLY A 126 0.50 14.04 0.83
CA GLY A 126 1.03 14.50 -0.46
C GLY A 126 -0.06 14.73 -1.51
N LEU A 127 -1.01 13.80 -1.62
CA LEU A 127 -2.17 13.93 -2.52
C LEU A 127 -3.10 15.08 -2.10
N ALA A 128 -3.32 15.28 -0.79
CA ALA A 128 -4.11 16.39 -0.26
C ALA A 128 -3.43 17.74 -0.55
N ALA A 129 -2.11 17.83 -0.39
CA ALA A 129 -1.33 19.01 -0.71
C ALA A 129 -1.34 19.32 -2.21
N LEU A 130 -1.27 18.28 -3.06
CA LEU A 130 -1.40 18.42 -4.50
C LEU A 130 -2.78 18.96 -4.89
N LEU A 131 -3.86 18.42 -4.30
CA LEU A 131 -5.23 18.83 -4.62
C LEU A 131 -5.50 20.32 -4.33
N LYS A 132 -4.79 20.92 -3.38
CA LYS A 132 -4.84 22.36 -3.09
C LYS A 132 -4.15 23.22 -4.17
N LYS A 133 -3.25 22.64 -4.95
CA LYS A 133 -2.40 23.35 -5.94
C LYS A 133 -2.93 23.25 -7.37
N ILE A 134 -3.67 22.19 -7.69
CA ILE A 134 -4.31 21.98 -9.00
C ILE A 134 -5.75 22.48 -8.99
#